data_AF-A0A968Z6C0-F1
#
_entry.id   AF-A0A968Z6C0-F1
#
_cell.length_a   1.000
_cell.length_b   1.000
_cell.length_c   1.000
_cell.angle_alpha   90.00
_cell.angle_beta   90.00
_cell.angle_gamma   90.00
#
_symmetry.space_group_name_H-M   'P 1'
#
loop_
_entity.id
_entity.type
_entity.pdbx_description
1 polymer ?
#
loop_
_entity_poly.entity_id
_entity_poly.type
_entity_poly.pdbx_seq_one_letter_code
_entity_poly.pdbx_strand_id
1 'polypeptide(L)'
;MSRASSKKTGEVRQIFPLRLSASEKNALLEKAKDAGLKLSEYLRKAGLKTEKAQSIKSKTSIVPNINRQAYLDLAQTTEELRRIGINVNQIAKACNTALKIGKSFNVETETLLHLKRQLNELDSLLNLVRANLIGLSCEPEEDDDWEAG
;
A
#
# COMPACT_ATOMS: atom_id res chain seq x y z
N MET A 1 46.02 15.74 8.51
CA MET A 1 44.66 15.31 8.09
C MET A 1 43.69 15.64 9.22
N SER A 2 42.89 16.70 9.09
CA SER A 2 41.94 17.15 10.12
C SER A 2 40.58 16.48 9.91
N ARG A 3 40.04 15.81 10.93
CA ARG A 3 38.68 15.26 10.92
C ARG A 3 37.70 16.35 11.36
N ALA A 4 36.89 16.83 10.43
CA ALA A 4 35.78 17.73 10.73
C ALA A 4 34.69 16.98 11.50
N SER A 5 34.44 17.38 12.75
CA SER A 5 33.32 16.93 13.56
C SER A 5 32.06 17.70 13.14
N SER A 6 31.06 16.98 12.63
CA SER A 6 29.75 17.54 12.28
C SER A 6 29.00 17.94 13.56
N LYS A 7 28.78 19.25 13.74
CA LYS A 7 27.95 19.79 14.85
C LYS A 7 26.49 19.44 14.57
N LYS A 8 25.92 18.48 15.31
CA LYS A 8 24.47 18.28 15.38
C LYS A 8 23.83 19.48 16.08
N THR A 9 23.16 20.34 15.34
CA THR A 9 22.23 21.33 15.89
C THR A 9 20.98 20.61 16.40
N GLY A 10 21.05 20.09 17.63
CA GLY A 10 19.89 19.53 18.33
C GLY A 10 19.19 20.64 19.12
N GLU A 11 17.92 20.90 18.83
CA GLU A 11 17.09 21.80 19.65
C GLU A 11 16.99 21.27 21.09
N VAL A 12 17.10 22.19 22.06
CA VAL A 12 17.01 21.85 23.48
C VAL A 12 15.57 21.46 23.82
N ARG A 13 15.38 20.20 24.19
CA ARG A 13 14.08 19.70 24.64
C ARG A 13 13.77 20.25 26.03
N GLN A 14 12.66 20.96 26.16
CA GLN A 14 12.16 21.43 27.45
C GLN A 14 11.23 20.38 28.09
N ILE A 15 11.34 20.23 29.41
CA ILE A 15 10.51 19.30 30.20
C ILE A 15 9.41 20.12 30.87
N PHE A 16 8.14 19.75 30.62
CA PHE A 16 6.99 20.37 31.26
C PHE A 16 6.34 19.39 32.25
N PRO A 17 6.43 19.62 33.58
CA PRO A 17 5.79 18.76 34.56
C PRO A 17 4.28 19.01 34.59
N LEU A 18 3.49 17.96 34.39
CA LEU A 18 2.03 18.01 34.46
C LEU A 18 1.55 17.38 35.78
N ARG A 19 0.71 18.09 36.52
CA ARG A 19 0.05 17.55 37.72
C ARG A 19 -1.23 16.83 37.29
N LEU A 20 -1.33 15.56 37.67
CA LEU A 20 -2.47 14.70 37.34
C LEU A 20 -2.87 13.95 38.61
N SER A 21 -4.17 13.79 38.81
CA SER A 21 -4.72 12.81 39.73
C SER A 21 -4.49 11.38 39.20
N ALA A 22 -4.63 10.37 40.07
CA ALA A 22 -4.41 8.98 39.68
C ALA A 22 -5.38 8.51 38.58
N SER A 23 -6.65 8.95 38.65
CA SER A 23 -7.67 8.63 37.64
C SER A 23 -7.37 9.27 36.28
N GLU A 24 -6.98 10.55 36.26
CA GLU A 24 -6.63 11.26 35.03
C GLU A 24 -5.40 10.65 34.34
N LYS A 25 -4.40 10.24 35.14
CA LYS A 25 -3.22 9.56 34.61
C LYS A 25 -3.58 8.22 33.96
N ASN A 26 -4.46 7.44 34.57
CA ASN A 26 -4.88 6.15 34.02
C ASN A 26 -5.69 6.34 32.73
N ALA A 27 -6.63 7.28 32.71
CA ALA A 27 -7.41 7.60 31.52
C ALA A 27 -6.52 8.05 30.35
N LEU A 28 -5.45 8.83 30.61
CA LEU A 28 -4.50 9.23 29.58
C LEU A 28 -3.62 8.06 29.10
N LEU A 29 -3.27 7.13 29.99
CA LEU A 29 -2.53 5.93 29.63
C LEU A 29 -3.35 5.00 28.74
N GLU A 30 -4.63 4.81 29.05
CA GLU A 30 -5.56 4.03 28.21
C GLU A 30 -5.70 4.66 26.83
N LYS A 31 -5.99 5.96 26.75
CA LYS A 31 -6.06 6.68 25.47
C LYS A 31 -4.75 6.61 24.66
N ALA A 32 -3.60 6.61 25.33
CA ALA A 32 -2.31 6.45 24.67
C ALA A 32 -2.09 5.02 24.16
N LYS A 33 -2.52 4.00 24.92
CA LYS A 33 -2.49 2.59 24.51
C LYS A 33 -3.41 2.33 23.31
N ASP A 34 -4.63 2.86 23.33
CA ASP A 34 -5.59 2.74 22.23
C ASP A 34 -5.03 3.38 20.95
N ALA A 35 -4.27 4.46 21.09
CA ALA A 35 -3.59 5.12 19.98
C ALA A 35 -2.24 4.46 19.58
N GLY A 36 -1.79 3.41 20.29
CA GLY A 36 -0.52 2.72 20.04
C GLY A 36 0.72 3.60 20.28
N LEU A 37 0.61 4.66 21.09
CA LEU A 37 1.66 5.67 21.30
C LEU A 37 2.16 5.67 22.75
N LYS A 38 3.41 6.13 22.93
CA LYS A 38 3.90 6.46 24.29
C LYS A 38 3.16 7.69 24.80
N LEU A 39 2.86 7.71 26.11
CA LEU A 39 2.10 8.79 26.75
C LEU A 39 2.64 10.21 26.43
N SER A 40 3.97 10.39 26.41
CA SER A 40 4.60 11.66 26.09
C SER A 40 4.40 12.10 24.63
N GLU A 41 4.36 11.16 23.70
CA GLU A 41 4.09 11.44 22.28
C GLU A 41 2.61 11.70 22.04
N TYR A 42 1.74 10.96 22.73
CA TYR A 42 0.29 11.19 22.73
C TYR A 42 -0.03 12.61 23.20
N LEU A 43 0.50 13.02 24.37
CA LEU A 43 0.29 14.36 24.92
C LEU A 43 0.86 15.46 24.01
N ARG A 44 2.04 15.23 23.41
CA ARG A 44 2.61 16.17 22.44
C ARG A 44 1.71 16.33 21.22
N LYS A 45 1.25 15.24 20.61
CA LYS A 45 0.35 15.28 19.45
C LYS A 45 -1.02 15.87 19.78
N ALA A 46 -1.54 15.62 20.98
CA ALA A 46 -2.81 16.19 21.43
C ALA A 46 -2.68 17.70 21.67
N GLY A 47 -1.62 18.15 22.35
CA GLY A 47 -1.42 19.57 22.69
C GLY A 47 -0.99 20.47 21.53
N LEU A 48 -0.31 19.92 20.51
CA LEU A 48 0.12 20.67 19.31
C LEU A 48 -0.90 20.65 18.16
N LYS A 49 -2.03 19.95 18.30
CA LYS A 49 -3.12 20.02 17.32
C LYS A 49 -3.84 21.36 17.47
N THR A 50 -3.32 22.40 16.81
CA THR A 50 -4.03 23.65 16.56
C THR A 50 -5.39 23.39 15.91
N GLU A 51 -6.39 24.07 16.45
CA GLU A 51 -7.81 24.07 16.09
C GLU A 51 -8.04 24.28 14.60
N LYS A 52 -8.01 23.19 13.83
CA LYS A 52 -8.78 22.95 12.59
C LYS A 52 -8.64 21.50 12.14
N ALA A 53 -8.38 20.59 13.08
CA ALA A 53 -8.69 19.19 12.86
C ALA A 53 -10.22 19.06 12.98
N GLN A 54 -10.93 19.50 11.93
CA GLN A 54 -12.18 18.86 11.53
C GLN A 54 -12.01 17.39 11.83
N SER A 55 -12.81 16.88 12.77
CA SER A 55 -13.00 15.46 12.92
C SER A 55 -11.68 14.68 13.00
N ILE A 56 -11.29 14.29 14.21
CA ILE A 56 -10.60 13.01 14.35
C ILE A 56 -11.63 11.90 14.01
N LYS A 57 -12.31 11.97 12.86
CA LYS A 57 -12.31 10.84 11.94
C LYS A 57 -10.84 10.54 11.84
N SER A 58 -10.47 9.48 12.54
CA SER A 58 -9.48 8.57 12.03
C SER A 58 -9.09 9.00 10.61
N LYS A 59 -7.88 9.54 10.47
CA LYS A 59 -7.11 9.09 9.33
C LYS A 59 -6.91 7.58 9.55
N THR A 60 -7.99 6.79 9.50
CA THR A 60 -8.16 5.81 8.45
C THR A 60 -7.73 6.56 7.20
N SER A 61 -6.41 6.66 7.03
CA SER A 61 -5.88 6.29 5.75
C SER A 61 -6.68 5.05 5.43
N ILE A 62 -7.58 5.15 4.47
CA ILE A 62 -8.05 4.00 3.73
C ILE A 62 -6.77 3.51 3.04
N VAL A 63 -5.82 2.99 3.83
CA VAL A 63 -4.99 1.91 3.41
C VAL A 63 -6.07 0.85 3.32
N PRO A 64 -6.51 0.44 2.12
CA PRO A 64 -7.26 -0.79 2.05
C PRO A 64 -6.51 -1.79 2.91
N ASN A 65 -7.19 -2.57 3.73
CA ASN A 65 -6.53 -3.68 4.41
C ASN A 65 -6.13 -4.65 3.29
N ILE A 66 -5.03 -4.34 2.60
CA ILE A 66 -4.57 -5.07 1.42
C ILE A 66 -4.20 -6.40 2.02
N ASN A 67 -5.07 -7.37 1.82
CA ASN A 67 -4.80 -8.74 2.13
C ASN A 67 -3.39 -9.02 1.59
N ARG A 68 -2.47 -9.45 2.46
CA ARG A 68 -1.08 -9.73 2.07
C ARG A 68 -1.05 -10.62 0.81
N GLN A 69 -2.04 -11.49 0.65
CA GLN A 69 -2.25 -12.28 -0.55
C GLN A 69 -2.53 -11.41 -1.79
N ALA A 70 -3.47 -10.46 -1.74
CA ALA A 70 -3.76 -9.55 -2.85
C ALA A 70 -2.53 -8.72 -3.28
N TYR A 71 -1.67 -8.32 -2.34
CA TYR A 71 -0.41 -7.65 -2.68
C TYR A 71 0.57 -8.58 -3.42
N LEU A 72 0.68 -9.84 -2.99
CA LEU A 72 1.53 -10.84 -3.64
C LEU A 72 0.99 -11.22 -5.02
N ASP A 73 -0.32 -11.38 -5.16
CA ASP A 73 -1.00 -11.65 -6.43
C ASP A 73 -0.76 -10.49 -7.40
N LEU A 74 -0.90 -9.24 -6.94
CA LEU A 74 -0.60 -8.06 -7.75
C LEU A 74 0.87 -8.04 -8.18
N ALA A 75 1.82 -8.33 -7.28
CA ALA A 75 3.23 -8.40 -7.62
C ALA A 75 3.52 -9.45 -8.71
N GLN A 76 2.89 -10.64 -8.61
CA GLN A 76 3.00 -11.68 -9.63
C GLN A 76 2.44 -11.23 -10.98
N THR A 77 1.25 -10.60 -11.01
CA THR A 77 0.69 -10.07 -12.26
C THR A 77 1.60 -9.04 -12.92
N THR A 78 2.22 -8.15 -12.14
CA THR A 78 3.14 -7.15 -12.70
C THR A 78 4.40 -7.76 -13.31
N GLU A 79 4.92 -8.84 -12.74
CA GLU A 79 6.10 -9.53 -13.27
C GLU A 79 5.77 -10.29 -14.56
N GLU A 80 4.62 -10.96 -14.64
CA GLU A 80 4.20 -11.62 -15.88
C GLU A 80 3.90 -10.61 -17.01
N LEU A 81 3.28 -9.48 -16.70
CA LEU A 81 3.13 -8.35 -17.64
C LEU A 81 4.48 -7.88 -18.18
N ARG A 82 5.48 -7.76 -17.30
CA ARG A 82 6.84 -7.36 -17.70
C ARG A 82 7.47 -8.39 -18.64
N ARG A 83 7.32 -9.68 -18.36
CA ARG A 83 7.84 -10.77 -19.22
C ARG A 83 7.19 -10.77 -20.59
N ILE A 84 5.86 -10.64 -20.65
CA ILE A 84 5.11 -10.51 -21.90
C ILE A 84 5.60 -9.29 -22.69
N GLY A 85 5.74 -8.14 -22.03
CA GLY A 85 6.24 -6.92 -22.68
C GLY A 85 7.65 -7.07 -23.26
N ILE A 86 8.55 -7.78 -22.57
CA ILE A 86 9.89 -8.09 -23.08
C ILE A 86 9.81 -8.97 -24.33
N ASN A 87 9.01 -10.03 -24.28
CA ASN A 87 8.85 -10.97 -25.40
C ASN A 87 8.28 -10.25 -26.64
N VAL A 88 7.25 -9.43 -26.46
CA VAL A 88 6.67 -8.63 -27.55
C VAL A 88 7.69 -7.65 -28.13
N ASN A 89 8.48 -6.98 -27.27
CA ASN A 89 9.52 -6.06 -27.73
C ASN A 89 10.63 -6.78 -28.51
N GLN A 90 11.00 -8.00 -28.10
CA GLN A 90 11.96 -8.83 -28.82
C GLN A 90 11.44 -9.23 -30.19
N ILE A 91 10.18 -9.69 -30.28
CA ILE A 91 9.52 -10.02 -31.56
C ILE A 91 9.47 -8.79 -32.46
N ALA A 92 9.06 -7.63 -31.94
CA ALA A 92 9.01 -6.38 -32.70
C ALA A 92 10.39 -5.97 -33.24
N LYS A 93 11.44 -6.07 -32.42
CA LYS A 93 12.83 -5.79 -32.86
C LYS A 93 13.29 -6.79 -33.91
N ALA A 94 12.99 -8.07 -33.76
CA ALA A 94 13.36 -9.10 -34.72
C ALA A 94 12.64 -8.89 -36.06
N CYS A 95 11.35 -8.59 -36.06
CA CYS A 95 10.58 -8.18 -37.24
C CYS A 95 11.20 -6.95 -37.93
N ASN A 96 11.47 -5.88 -37.17
CA ASN A 96 12.03 -4.64 -37.71
C ASN A 96 13.44 -4.86 -38.30
N THR A 97 14.22 -5.75 -37.69
CA THR A 97 15.56 -6.10 -38.19
C THR A 97 15.48 -6.94 -39.46
N ALA A 98 14.57 -7.92 -39.52
CA ALA A 98 14.33 -8.73 -40.71
C ALA A 98 13.84 -7.89 -41.89
N LEU A 99 12.88 -6.97 -41.65
CA LEU A 99 12.40 -6.01 -42.65
C LEU A 99 13.53 -5.13 -43.20
N LYS A 100 14.41 -4.61 -42.31
CA LYS A 100 15.57 -3.81 -42.72
C LYS A 100 16.58 -4.58 -43.58
N ILE A 101 16.70 -5.90 -43.37
CA ILE A 101 17.63 -6.77 -44.10
C ILE A 101 16.95 -7.39 -45.34
N GLY A 102 15.66 -7.09 -45.59
CA GLY A 102 14.89 -7.62 -46.72
C GLY A 102 14.59 -9.12 -46.61
N LYS A 103 14.64 -9.69 -45.41
CA LYS A 103 14.34 -11.11 -45.13
C LYS A 103 12.96 -11.24 -44.50
N SER A 104 12.26 -12.34 -44.79
CA SER A 104 11.05 -12.69 -44.08
C SER A 104 11.37 -13.12 -42.64
N PHE A 105 10.66 -12.56 -41.67
CA PHE A 105 10.72 -13.01 -40.29
C PHE A 105 9.74 -14.16 -40.11
N ASN A 106 10.26 -15.36 -39.86
CA ASN A 106 9.42 -16.49 -39.50
C ASN A 106 9.34 -16.51 -37.97
N VAL A 107 8.17 -16.12 -37.42
CA VAL A 107 7.93 -16.20 -35.98
C VAL A 107 7.83 -17.68 -35.62
N GLU A 108 8.75 -18.17 -34.79
CA GLU A 108 8.74 -19.56 -34.35
C GLU A 108 7.46 -19.85 -33.57
N THR A 109 6.66 -20.82 -34.02
CA THR A 109 5.32 -21.13 -33.50
C THR A 109 5.33 -21.43 -32.00
N GLU A 110 6.43 -21.95 -31.47
CA GLU A 110 6.63 -22.19 -30.04
C GLU A 110 6.65 -20.90 -29.22
N THR A 111 7.24 -19.82 -29.76
CA THR A 111 7.26 -18.51 -29.09
C THR A 111 5.86 -17.91 -28.98
N LEU A 112 5.03 -18.06 -30.02
CA LEU A 112 3.62 -17.64 -30.01
C LEU A 112 2.80 -18.47 -29.03
N LEU A 113 3.02 -19.78 -28.96
CA LEU A 113 2.35 -20.68 -28.01
C LEU A 113 2.77 -20.40 -26.56
N HIS A 114 4.02 -19.98 -26.34
CA HIS A 114 4.49 -19.55 -25.03
C HIS A 114 3.83 -18.23 -24.62
N LEU A 115 3.78 -17.24 -25.51
CA LEU A 115 3.11 -15.95 -25.28
C LEU A 115 1.62 -16.13 -24.98
N LYS A 116 0.95 -17.02 -25.73
CA LYS A 116 -0.46 -17.36 -25.49
C LYS A 116 -0.69 -17.99 -24.10
N ARG A 117 0.22 -18.86 -23.65
CA ARG A 117 0.16 -19.45 -22.30
C ARG A 117 0.31 -18.38 -21.22
N GLN A 118 1.27 -17.47 -21.36
CA GLN A 118 1.46 -16.36 -20.42
C GLN A 118 0.24 -15.43 -20.36
N LEU A 119 -0.38 -15.15 -21.51
CA LEU A 119 -1.61 -14.34 -21.56
C LEU A 119 -2.78 -14.99 -20.80
N ASN A 120 -2.97 -16.31 -20.97
CA ASN A 120 -4.02 -17.04 -20.26
C ASN A 120 -3.76 -17.10 -18.74
N GLU A 121 -2.50 -17.21 -18.33
CA GLU A 121 -2.10 -17.16 -16.92
C GLU A 121 -2.31 -15.77 -16.32
N LEU A 122 -2.06 -14.71 -17.08
CA LEU A 122 -2.33 -13.34 -16.63
C LEU A 122 -3.83 -13.10 -16.42
N ASP A 123 -4.66 -13.60 -17.33
CA ASP A 123 -6.11 -13.46 -17.26
C ASP A 123 -6.69 -14.17 -16.02
N SER A 124 -6.20 -15.36 -15.69
CA SER A 124 -6.63 -16.08 -14.48
C SER A 124 -6.23 -15.36 -13.20
N LEU A 125 -5.01 -14.82 -13.13
CA LEU A 125 -4.53 -14.04 -11.99
C LEU A 125 -5.32 -12.73 -11.80
N LEU A 126 -5.62 -12.02 -12.90
CA LEU A 126 -6.44 -10.80 -12.85
C LEU A 126 -7.86 -11.10 -12.33
N ASN A 127 -8.46 -12.21 -12.75
CA ASN A 127 -9.76 -12.64 -12.25
C ASN A 127 -9.73 -12.97 -10.74
N LEU A 128 -8.64 -13.57 -10.25
CA LEU A 128 -8.45 -13.88 -8.83
C LEU A 128 -8.29 -12.61 -7.98
N VAL A 129 -7.45 -11.66 -8.43
CA VAL A 129 -7.29 -10.35 -7.77
C VAL A 129 -8.62 -9.60 -7.74
N ARG A 130 -9.38 -9.61 -8.84
CA ARG A 130 -10.70 -8.98 -8.92
C ARG A 130 -11.68 -9.61 -7.92
N ALA A 131 -11.72 -10.94 -7.81
CA ALA A 131 -12.58 -11.62 -6.84
C ALA A 131 -12.21 -11.26 -5.40
N ASN A 132 -10.92 -11.22 -5.07
CA ASN A 132 -10.43 -10.84 -3.74
C ASN A 132 -10.77 -9.38 -3.38
N LEU A 133 -10.79 -8.48 -4.36
CA LEU A 133 -11.15 -7.07 -4.14
C LEU A 133 -12.66 -6.85 -4.01
N ILE A 134 -13.49 -7.61 -4.74
CA ILE A 134 -14.97 -7.51 -4.66
C ILE A 134 -15.50 -8.14 -3.35
N GLY A 135 -14.86 -9.21 -2.85
CA GLY A 135 -15.23 -9.82 -1.56
C GLY A 135 -15.05 -8.90 -0.34
N LEU A 136 -14.29 -7.80 -0.47
CA LEU A 136 -14.08 -6.79 0.58
C LEU A 136 -15.10 -5.65 0.56
N SER A 137 -16.01 -5.61 -0.42
CA SER A 137 -17.01 -4.53 -0.58
C SER A 137 -18.43 -4.86 -0.07
N CYS A 138 -18.67 -6.06 0.46
CA CYS A 138 -19.94 -6.41 1.11
C CYS A 138 -19.76 -6.41 2.64
N GLU A 139 -19.84 -5.23 3.26
CA GLU A 139 -20.39 -5.18 4.61
C GLU A 139 -21.91 -5.05 4.45
N PRO A 140 -22.72 -5.98 4.98
CA PRO A 140 -24.16 -5.77 5.04
C PRO A 140 -24.41 -4.53 5.90
N GLU A 141 -25.11 -3.53 5.35
CA GLU A 141 -25.72 -2.49 6.16
C GLU A 141 -26.64 -3.21 7.15
N GLU A 142 -26.34 -3.09 8.46
CA GLU A 142 -27.26 -3.52 9.50
C GLU A 142 -28.56 -2.74 9.29
N ASP A 143 -29.61 -3.44 8.84
CA ASP A 143 -30.97 -2.91 8.84
C ASP A 143 -31.30 -2.56 10.29
N ASP A 144 -31.26 -1.26 10.54
CA ASP A 144 -31.51 -0.59 11.80
C ASP A 144 -32.98 -0.85 12.16
N ASP A 145 -33.23 -1.94 12.90
CA ASP A 145 -34.52 -2.40 13.44
C ASP A 145 -35.09 -1.32 14.40
N TRP A 146 -35.62 -0.24 13.82
CA TRP A 146 -36.29 0.86 14.53
C TRP A 146 -37.80 0.66 14.67
N GLU A 147 -38.37 -0.51 14.38
CA GLU A 147 -39.78 -0.78 14.67
C GLU A 147 -39.98 -1.29 16.10
N ALA A 148 -39.82 -0.35 17.04
CA ALA A 148 -40.59 -0.37 18.28
C ALA A 148 -41.96 0.28 18.01
N GLY A 149 -43.02 -0.53 18.05
CA GLY A 149 -44.43 -0.10 17.98
C GLY A 149 -45.34 -1.11 18.64
#